data_AF-A0A5K1H1J5-F1
#
_entry.id   AF-A0A5K1H1J5-F1
#
_cell.length_a   1.000
_cell.length_b   1.000
_cell.length_c   1.000
_cell.angle_alpha   90.00
_cell.angle_beta   90.00
_cell.angle_gamma   90.00
#
_symmetry.space_group_name_H-M   'P 1'
#
loop_
_entity.id
_entity.type
_entity.pdbx_description
1 polymer ?
#
loop_
_entity_poly.entity_id
_entity_poly.type
_entity_poly.pdbx_seq_one_letter_code
_entity_poly.pdbx_strand_id
1 'polypeptide(L)' 'LHYTTVEIGTPGVRFLVALDTGSDLFWVPCECTSCASSKPAVSGFP' A
#
# COMPACT_ATOMS: atom_id res chain seq x y z
N LEU A 1 3.29 12.43 8.94
CA LEU A 1 2.73 11.10 8.60
C LEU A 1 3.89 10.23 8.13
N HIS A 2 4.04 9.04 8.71
CA HIS A 2 5.14 8.14 8.41
C HIS A 2 4.64 6.97 7.57
N TYR A 3 5.46 6.53 6.62
CA TYR A 3 5.11 5.46 5.69
C TYR A 3 6.27 4.47 5.56
N THR A 4 5.94 3.25 5.20
CA THR A 4 6.94 2.22 4.87
C THR A 4 6.45 1.32 3.75
N THR A 5 7.38 0.58 3.15
CA THR A 5 7.04 -0.47 2.19
C THR A 5 6.90 -1.80 2.91
N VAL A 6 5.81 -2.51 2.65
CA VAL A 6 5.56 -3.87 3.16
C VAL A 6 5.30 -4.82 2.00
N GLU A 7 5.68 -6.08 2.16
CA GLU A 7 5.45 -7.14 1.18
C GLU A 7 4.35 -8.08 1.70
N ILE A 8 3.31 -8.28 0.89
CA ILE A 8 2.10 -9.02 1.27
C ILE A 8 1.81 -10.11 0.22
N GLY A 9 1.48 -11.31 0.69
CA GLY A 9 1.10 -12.45 -0.15
C GLY A 9 2.28 -13.35 -0.55
N THR A 10 1.97 -14.37 -1.34
CA THR A 10 2.93 -15.33 -1.90
C THR A 10 2.54 -15.66 -3.36
N PRO A 11 3.35 -15.32 -4.38
CA PRO A 11 4.55 -14.48 -4.29
C PRO A 11 4.19 -13.06 -3.79
N GLY A 12 5.13 -12.39 -3.13
CA GLY A 12 4.88 -11.13 -2.46
C GLY A 12 4.69 -9.94 -3.40
N VAL A 13 3.78 -9.04 -3.02
CA VAL A 13 3.52 -7.75 -3.68
C VAL A 13 3.83 -6.61 -2.72
N ARG A 14 4.48 -5.54 -3.20
CA ARG A 14 4.91 -4.41 -2.38
C ARG A 14 3.86 -3.30 -2.33
N PHE A 15 3.57 -2.82 -1.12
CA PHE A 15 2.63 -1.72 -0.87
C PHE A 15 3.28 -0.64 -0.02
N LEU A 16 3.01 0.63 -0.33
CA LEU A 16 3.34 1.77 0.54
C LEU A 16 2.18 1.98 1.52
N VAL A 17 2.43 1.83 2.82
CA VAL A 17 1.40 1.88 3.87
C VAL A 17 1.71 2.96 4.91
N ALA A 18 0.69 3.57 5.49
CA ALA A 18 0.83 4.51 6.59
C ALA A 18 1.08 3.77 7.91
N LEU A 19 1.94 4.33 8.76
CA LEU A 19 2.16 3.87 10.13
C LEU A 19 1.24 4.65 11.06
N ASP A 20 0.15 4.02 11.52
CA ASP A 20 -0.86 4.61 12.38
C ASP A 20 -1.06 3.77 13.65
N THR A 21 -0.59 4.29 14.80
CA THR A 21 -0.78 3.64 16.11
C THR A 21 -2.11 4.04 16.78
N GLY A 22 -2.89 4.91 16.14
CA GLY A 22 -4.20 5.35 16.63
C GLY A 22 -5.35 4.43 16.22
N SER A 23 -5.09 3.41 15.39
CA SER A 23 -6.05 2.43 14.92
C SER A 23 -5.53 1.00 15.11
N ASP A 24 -6.44 0.02 15.00
CA ASP A 24 -6.19 -1.42 15.06
C ASP A 24 -6.41 -2.12 13.70
N LEU A 25 -6.53 -1.33 12.61
CA LEU A 25 -6.85 -1.81 11.28
C LEU A 25 -5.65 -1.69 10.33
N PHE A 26 -5.30 -2.81 9.69
CA PHE A 26 -4.35 -2.84 8.57
C PHE A 26 -5.10 -3.11 7.26
N TRP A 27 -5.08 -2.15 6.33
CA TRP A 27 -5.80 -2.24 5.06
C TRP A 27 -4.90 -1.86 3.87
N VAL A 28 -5.12 -2.52 2.73
CA VAL A 28 -4.51 -2.19 1.44
C VAL A 28 -5.60 -2.13 0.37
N PRO A 29 -5.46 -1.29 -0.69
CA PRO A 29 -6.42 -1.28 -1.78
C PRO A 29 -6.35 -2.59 -2.56
N CYS A 30 -7.50 -3.19 -2.82
CA CYS A 30 -7.67 -4.35 -3.70
C CYS A 30 -8.81 -4.06 -4.68
N GLU A 31 -8.59 -4.28 -5.97
CA GLU A 31 -9.59 -4.15 -7.05
C GLU A 31 -10.55 -2.95 -6.94
N CYS A 32 -10.01 -1.79 -6.52
CA CYS A 32 -10.85 -0.64 -6.27
C CYS A 32 -11.07 0.18 -7.54
N THR A 33 -12.31 0.27 -7.99
CA THR A 33 -12.71 1.01 -9.20
C THR A 33 -12.84 2.52 -8.99
N SER A 34 -13.05 2.97 -7.75
CA SER A 34 -13.27 4.38 -7.40
C SER A 34 -12.30 4.93 -6.35
N CYS A 35 -11.17 4.27 -6.12
CA CYS A 35 -10.12 4.77 -5.23
C CYS A 35 -9.16 5.70 -5.97
N ALA A 36 -8.41 6.51 -5.22
CA ALA A 36 -7.26 7.22 -5.78
C ALA A 36 -6.31 6.21 -6.43
N SER A 37 -5.89 6.46 -7.68
CA SER A 37 -5.03 5.53 -8.40
C SER A 37 -3.74 5.26 -7.64
N SER A 38 -3.62 4.08 -7.04
CA SER A 38 -2.33 3.55 -6.62
C SER A 38 -1.60 3.12 -7.88
N LYS A 39 -0.89 4.04 -8.54
CA LYS A 39 0.12 3.61 -9.52
C LYS A 39 1.00 2.60 -8.78
N PRO A 40 1.18 1.36 -9.29
CA PRO A 40 2.12 0.44 -8.67
C PRO A 40 3.45 1.18 -8.56
N ALA A 41 4.01 1.25 -7.36
CA ALA A 41 5.34 1.82 -7.12
C ALA A 41 6.46 0.93 -7.72
N VAL A 42 6.19 0.31 -8.87
CA VAL A 42 7.05 -0.59 -9.65
C VAL A 42 7.19 -0.10 -11.10
N SER A 43 6.67 1.08 -11.46
CA SER A 43 6.89 1.65 -12.80
C SER A 43 6.98 3.18 -12.87
N GLY A 44 7.35 3.86 -11.78
CA GLY A 44 7.43 5.32 -11.87
C GLY A 44 7.94 6.03 -10.64
N PHE A 45 9.24 5.89 -10.38
CA PHE A 45 10.08 7.01 -9.97
C PHE A 45 11.42 6.86 -10.69
N PRO A 46 12.04 7.93 -11.23
CA PRO A 46 13.50 7.99 -11.21
C PRO A 46 14.01 7.99 -9.77
#